data_AF-A0A3N2PZV2-F1
#
_entry.id   AF-A0A3N2PZV2-F1
#
_cell.length_a   1.000
_cell.length_b   1.000
_cell.length_c   1.000
_cell.angle_alpha   90.00
_cell.angle_beta   90.00
_cell.angle_gamma   90.00
#
_symmetry.space_group_name_H-M   'P 1'
#
loop_
_entity.id
_entity.type
_entity.pdbx_description
1 polymer ?
#
loop_
_entity_poly.entity_id
_entity_poly.type
_entity_poly.pdbx_seq_one_letter_code
_entity_poly.pdbx_strand_id
1 'polypeptide(L)'
;MGACMPKTAMRISARLRTTVPGLGTTLQPCQCRAISIQHGDAHNQARGHRRAELAARINQSLKDDEHGNQLELHSNTKTVSTPVGDLPISPVMDPAWMEAKERFKTPKAKPKQTKGKDGGRFRKKLFLNPY
;
A
#
# COMPACT_ATOMS: atom_id res chain seq x y z
N MET A 1 44.63 -2.76 -10.05
CA MET A 1 43.82 -2.65 -8.81
C MET A 1 43.28 -1.23 -8.74
N GLY A 2 42.07 -0.98 -9.25
CA GLY A 2 41.46 0.36 -9.30
C GLY A 2 40.67 0.63 -8.03
N ALA A 3 41.16 1.54 -7.19
CA ALA A 3 40.46 1.97 -5.99
C ALA A 3 39.27 2.87 -6.37
N CYS A 4 38.06 2.42 -6.03
CA CYS A 4 36.82 3.19 -6.15
C CYS A 4 36.75 4.22 -5.02
N MET A 5 36.60 5.49 -5.39
CA MET A 5 36.46 6.62 -4.46
C MET A 5 35.12 6.58 -3.71
N PRO A 6 35.07 6.92 -2.41
CA PRO A 6 33.80 7.06 -1.69
C PRO A 6 33.10 8.37 -2.07
N LYS A 7 31.81 8.27 -2.44
CA LYS A 7 30.92 9.42 -2.67
C LYS A 7 30.69 10.18 -1.38
N THR A 8 31.06 11.45 -1.38
CA THR A 8 30.89 12.40 -0.27
C THR A 8 29.40 12.65 -0.02
N ALA A 9 28.89 12.23 1.13
CA ALA A 9 27.56 12.62 1.61
C ALA A 9 27.67 14.01 2.27
N MET A 10 26.97 15.00 1.71
CA MET A 10 26.77 16.30 2.36
C MET A 10 26.02 16.11 3.68
N ARG A 11 26.73 16.30 4.81
CA ARG A 11 26.11 16.47 6.13
C ARG A 11 25.66 17.92 6.26
N ILE A 12 24.35 18.13 6.38
CA ILE A 12 23.78 19.41 6.77
C ILE A 12 24.17 19.66 8.24
N SER A 13 25.13 20.55 8.46
CA SER A 13 25.51 21.04 9.78
C SER A 13 24.37 21.85 10.39
N ALA A 14 23.62 21.23 11.31
CA ALA A 14 22.76 21.98 12.22
C ALA A 14 23.65 22.74 13.22
N ARG A 15 23.65 24.07 13.12
CA ARG A 15 24.33 24.97 14.05
C ARG A 15 23.84 24.72 15.47
N LEU A 16 24.76 24.33 16.36
CA LEU A 16 24.59 24.54 17.79
C LEU A 16 24.74 26.03 18.09
N ARG A 17 23.78 26.61 18.82
CA ARG A 17 23.98 27.60 19.89
C ARG A 17 22.63 27.97 20.50
N THR A 18 22.45 27.62 21.78
CA THR A 18 22.34 28.59 22.88
C THR A 18 22.21 27.81 24.18
N THR A 19 23.24 27.92 25.00
CA THR A 19 23.30 27.49 26.39
C THR A 19 22.39 28.39 27.22
N VAL A 20 21.49 27.81 28.01
CA VAL A 20 20.89 28.46 29.18
C VAL A 20 21.05 27.49 30.35
N PRO A 21 21.76 27.87 31.43
CA PRO A 21 21.94 27.00 32.58
C PRO A 21 20.75 27.18 33.53
N GLY A 22 20.11 26.08 33.92
CA GLY A 22 19.14 26.11 35.02
C GLY A 22 18.05 25.07 34.91
N LEU A 23 17.95 24.26 35.95
CA LEU A 23 16.92 23.27 36.26
C LEU A 23 16.87 22.03 35.35
N GLY A 24 17.41 20.95 35.92
CA GLY A 24 17.20 19.60 35.47
C GLY A 24 15.70 19.26 35.44
N THR A 25 15.19 19.09 34.24
CA THR A 25 14.09 18.17 33.97
C THR A 25 14.32 17.67 32.57
N THR A 26 14.92 16.48 32.47
CA THR A 26 14.96 15.73 31.22
C THR A 26 13.52 15.32 30.90
N LEU A 27 12.80 16.16 30.17
CA LEU A 27 11.56 15.74 29.53
C LEU A 27 11.93 14.73 28.45
N GLN A 28 11.82 13.46 28.81
CA GLN A 28 12.00 12.34 27.91
C GLN A 28 10.99 12.51 26.77
N PRO A 29 11.43 12.61 25.50
CA PRO A 29 10.49 12.73 24.39
C PRO A 29 9.61 11.48 24.35
N CYS A 30 8.29 11.68 24.35
CA CYS A 30 7.30 10.60 24.29
C CYS A 30 7.57 9.69 23.07
N GLN A 31 8.16 8.52 23.31
CA GLN A 31 8.61 7.57 22.29
C GLN A 31 7.44 6.90 21.52
N CYS A 32 6.20 7.21 21.87
CA CYS A 32 5.00 6.57 21.31
C CYS A 32 4.82 6.83 19.80
N ARG A 33 5.37 7.94 19.27
CA ARG A 33 5.21 8.31 17.86
C ARG A 33 6.20 7.58 16.94
N ALA A 34 7.40 7.24 17.42
CA ALA A 34 8.40 6.52 16.63
C ALA A 34 8.04 5.04 16.46
N ILE A 35 7.47 4.42 17.49
CA ILE A 35 7.10 2.99 17.49
C ILE A 35 5.99 2.72 16.47
N SER A 36 5.00 3.60 16.33
CA SER A 36 3.86 3.41 15.42
C SER A 36 4.25 3.53 13.93
N ILE A 37 5.23 4.36 13.59
CA ILE A 37 5.75 4.52 12.22
C ILE A 37 6.51 3.25 11.80
N GLN A 38 7.39 2.74 12.66
CA GLN A 38 8.19 1.53 12.39
C GLN A 38 7.33 0.27 12.17
N HIS A 39 6.27 0.10 12.96
CA HIS A 39 5.33 -1.02 12.78
C HIS A 39 4.49 -0.91 11.49
N GLY A 40 4.15 0.32 11.07
CA GLY A 40 3.44 0.56 9.81
C GLY A 40 4.31 0.26 8.58
N ASP A 41 5.58 0.64 8.62
CA ASP A 41 6.53 0.45 7.52
C ASP A 41 6.85 -1.04 7.29
N ALA A 42 7.08 -1.81 8.36
CA ALA A 42 7.35 -3.24 8.25
C ALA A 42 6.19 -4.03 7.62
N HIS A 43 4.95 -3.70 7.99
CA HIS A 43 3.76 -4.36 7.43
C HIS A 43 3.51 -3.95 5.96
N ASN A 44 3.79 -2.70 5.59
CA ASN A 44 3.72 -2.26 4.19
C ASN A 44 4.81 -2.92 3.32
N GLN A 45 6.04 -3.02 3.84
CA GLN A 45 7.15 -3.73 3.17
C GLN A 45 6.80 -5.21 2.95
N ALA A 46 6.29 -5.90 3.99
CA ALA A 46 5.88 -7.31 3.87
C ALA A 46 4.79 -7.54 2.81
N ARG A 47 3.80 -6.63 2.69
CA ARG A 47 2.80 -6.67 1.60
C ARG A 47 3.42 -6.42 0.23
N GLY A 48 4.38 -5.50 0.13
CA GLY A 48 5.12 -5.22 -1.09
C GLY A 48 5.90 -6.43 -1.58
N HIS A 49 6.64 -7.09 -0.70
CA HIS A 49 7.40 -8.31 -1.01
C HIS A 49 6.48 -9.45 -1.47
N ARG A 50 5.35 -9.69 -0.78
CA ARG A 50 4.37 -10.72 -1.19
C ARG A 50 3.78 -10.45 -2.58
N ARG A 51 3.50 -9.18 -2.90
CA ARG A 51 3.00 -8.79 -4.23
C ARG A 51 4.06 -8.99 -5.31
N ALA A 52 5.31 -8.62 -5.03
CA ALA A 52 6.42 -8.82 -5.96
C ALA A 52 6.69 -10.32 -6.21
N GLU A 53 6.64 -11.15 -5.16
CA GLU A 53 6.79 -12.60 -5.27
C GLU A 53 5.65 -13.21 -6.11
N LEU A 54 4.40 -12.78 -5.87
CA LEU A 54 3.26 -13.23 -6.65
C LEU A 54 3.40 -12.83 -8.13
N ALA A 55 3.80 -11.59 -8.41
CA ALA A 55 4.04 -11.13 -9.77
C ALA A 55 5.17 -11.94 -10.45
N ALA A 56 6.24 -12.24 -9.73
CA ALA A 56 7.33 -13.08 -10.24
C ALA A 56 6.85 -14.51 -10.56
N ARG A 57 6.02 -15.12 -9.71
CA ARG A 57 5.43 -16.44 -9.95
C ARG A 57 4.49 -16.43 -11.15
N ILE A 58 3.64 -15.41 -11.28
CA ILE A 58 2.75 -15.24 -12.43
C ILE A 58 3.57 -15.11 -13.70
N ASN A 59 4.58 -14.23 -13.71
CA ASN A 59 5.48 -14.08 -14.86
C ASN A 59 6.25 -15.36 -15.16
N GLN A 60 6.57 -16.18 -14.15
CA GLN A 60 7.22 -17.47 -14.36
C GLN A 60 6.26 -18.51 -14.95
N SER A 61 4.97 -18.45 -14.61
CA SER A 61 3.93 -19.33 -15.19
C SER A 61 3.48 -18.91 -16.59
N LEU A 62 3.66 -17.65 -16.98
CA LEU A 62 3.35 -17.13 -18.31
C LEU A 62 4.47 -17.35 -19.34
N LYS A 63 5.61 -17.91 -18.94
CA LYS A 63 6.83 -17.86 -19.75
C LYS A 63 6.84 -18.71 -21.00
N ASP A 64 6.05 -19.77 -21.05
CA ASP A 64 6.16 -20.74 -22.13
C ASP A 64 4.79 -21.07 -22.72
N ASP A 65 4.47 -20.46 -23.85
CA ASP A 65 3.55 -21.07 -24.82
C ASP A 65 4.14 -22.42 -25.28
N GLU A 66 3.36 -23.28 -25.95
CA GLU A 66 3.85 -24.57 -26.49
C GLU A 66 5.08 -24.45 -27.42
N HIS A 67 5.42 -23.21 -27.81
CA HIS A 67 6.55 -22.84 -28.66
C HIS A 67 7.68 -22.09 -27.93
N GLY A 68 7.63 -21.92 -26.61
CA GLY A 68 8.67 -21.26 -25.80
C GLY A 68 8.78 -19.74 -26.02
N ASN A 69 7.71 -19.11 -26.53
CA ASN A 69 7.64 -17.67 -26.69
C ASN A 69 7.08 -17.02 -25.43
N GLN A 70 7.68 -15.91 -25.00
CA GLN A 70 7.29 -15.21 -23.79
C GLN A 70 6.04 -14.36 -24.06
N LEU A 71 4.94 -14.69 -23.36
CA LEU A 71 3.68 -13.97 -23.45
C LEU A 71 3.70 -12.74 -22.53
N GLU A 72 3.57 -11.53 -23.09
CA GLU A 72 3.55 -10.29 -22.31
C GLU A 72 2.15 -9.67 -22.24
N LEU A 73 1.73 -9.29 -21.03
CA LEU A 73 0.42 -8.68 -20.79
C LEU A 73 0.56 -7.16 -20.63
N HIS A 74 -0.04 -6.40 -21.55
CA HIS A 74 -0.10 -4.94 -21.50
C HIS A 74 -1.47 -4.49 -20.96
N SER A 75 -1.54 -4.21 -19.66
CA SER A 75 -2.79 -3.82 -18.98
C SER A 75 -3.36 -2.48 -19.47
N ASN A 76 -2.50 -1.53 -19.88
CA ASN A 76 -2.90 -0.21 -20.33
C ASN A 76 -3.61 -0.25 -21.69
N THR A 77 -3.07 -1.02 -22.63
CA THR A 77 -3.62 -1.20 -23.98
C THR A 77 -4.65 -2.32 -24.03
N LYS A 78 -4.77 -3.12 -22.96
CA LYS A 78 -5.64 -4.31 -22.86
C LYS A 78 -5.31 -5.33 -23.94
N THR A 79 -4.01 -5.57 -24.12
CA THR A 79 -3.47 -6.40 -25.18
C THR A 79 -2.52 -7.44 -24.61
N VAL A 80 -2.43 -8.59 -25.27
CA VAL A 80 -1.47 -9.65 -25.02
C VAL A 80 -0.52 -9.73 -26.21
N SER A 81 0.77 -9.54 -25.98
CA SER A 81 1.79 -9.74 -27.02
C SER A 81 2.02 -11.24 -27.17
N THR A 82 1.63 -11.76 -28.34
CA THR A 82 1.79 -13.18 -28.74
C THR A 82 2.79 -13.24 -29.91
N PRO A 83 3.39 -14.40 -30.21
CA PRO A 83 4.25 -14.54 -31.38
C PRO A 83 3.57 -14.25 -32.73
N VAL A 84 2.23 -14.39 -32.79
CA VAL A 84 1.43 -14.05 -33.98
C VAL A 84 1.20 -12.54 -34.08
N GLY A 85 1.39 -11.81 -32.97
CA GLY A 85 1.22 -10.38 -32.86
C GLY A 85 0.45 -9.98 -31.60
N ASP A 86 0.06 -8.71 -31.55
CA ASP A 86 -0.69 -8.13 -30.45
C ASP A 86 -2.17 -8.51 -30.53
N LEU A 87 -2.65 -9.31 -29.57
CA LEU A 87 -4.04 -9.74 -29.48
C LEU A 87 -4.82 -8.96 -28.41
N PRO A 88 -6.03 -8.47 -28.70
CA PRO A 88 -6.86 -7.84 -27.69
C PRO A 88 -7.29 -8.86 -26.63
N ILE A 89 -7.27 -8.44 -25.36
CA ILE A 89 -7.68 -9.28 -24.25
C ILE A 89 -9.21 -9.45 -24.22
N SER A 90 -9.68 -10.63 -23.81
CA SER A 90 -11.10 -10.86 -23.57
C SER A 90 -11.63 -9.90 -22.48
N PRO A 91 -12.87 -9.38 -22.60
CA PRO A 91 -13.48 -8.53 -21.57
C PRO A 91 -13.51 -9.18 -20.18
N VAL A 92 -13.60 -10.51 -20.13
CA VAL A 92 -13.59 -11.30 -18.89
C VAL A 92 -12.19 -11.36 -18.26
N MET A 93 -11.15 -11.17 -19.06
CA MET A 93 -9.75 -11.20 -18.61
C MET A 93 -9.16 -9.79 -18.41
N ASP A 94 -9.95 -8.72 -18.59
CA ASP A 94 -9.50 -7.35 -18.34
C ASP A 94 -9.15 -7.17 -16.85
N PRO A 95 -7.91 -6.76 -16.50
CA PRO A 95 -7.50 -6.56 -15.11
C PRO A 95 -8.40 -5.58 -14.36
N ALA A 96 -8.90 -4.54 -15.03
CA ALA A 96 -9.83 -3.59 -14.41
C ALA A 96 -11.19 -4.23 -14.07
N TRP A 97 -11.66 -5.15 -14.92
CA TRP A 97 -12.89 -5.90 -14.68
C TRP A 97 -12.73 -6.89 -13.53
N MET A 98 -11.61 -7.61 -13.49
CA MET A 98 -11.30 -8.53 -12.38
C MET A 98 -11.23 -7.77 -11.05
N GLU A 99 -10.54 -6.62 -11.02
CA GLU A 99 -10.46 -5.79 -9.81
C GLU A 99 -11.83 -5.30 -9.36
N ALA A 100 -12.67 -4.82 -10.30
CA ALA A 100 -14.03 -4.40 -9.99
C ALA A 100 -14.84 -5.55 -9.38
N LYS A 101 -14.75 -6.75 -9.96
CA LYS A 101 -15.42 -7.96 -9.46
C LYS A 101 -14.95 -8.34 -8.06
N GLU A 102 -13.66 -8.24 -7.77
CA GLU A 102 -13.09 -8.53 -6.45
C GLU A 102 -13.53 -7.53 -5.38
N ARG A 103 -13.61 -6.23 -5.70
CA ARG A 103 -14.08 -5.18 -4.77
C ARG A 103 -15.47 -5.49 -4.21
N PHE A 104 -16.36 -6.08 -5.01
CA PHE A 104 -17.69 -6.47 -4.56
C PHE A 104 -17.72 -7.76 -3.72
N LYS A 105 -16.70 -8.63 -3.81
CA LYS A 105 -16.60 -9.83 -2.97
C LYS A 105 -16.29 -9.49 -1.52
N THR A 106 -15.50 -8.43 -1.28
CA THR A 106 -15.20 -7.98 0.07
C THR A 106 -16.42 -7.24 0.66
N PRO A 107 -17.01 -7.72 1.76
CA PRO A 107 -18.13 -7.03 2.38
C PRO A 107 -17.68 -5.63 2.80
N LYS A 108 -18.51 -4.62 2.48
CA LYS A 108 -18.28 -3.23 2.93
C LYS A 108 -18.06 -3.25 4.44
N ALA A 109 -17.07 -2.48 4.90
CA ALA A 109 -16.78 -2.38 6.32
C ALA A 109 -18.07 -2.09 7.07
N LYS A 110 -18.40 -2.94 8.06
CA LYS A 110 -19.56 -2.70 8.92
C LYS A 110 -19.38 -1.31 9.54
N PRO A 111 -20.43 -0.49 9.61
CA PRO A 111 -20.34 0.81 10.26
C PRO A 111 -19.71 0.60 11.63
N LYS A 112 -18.62 1.32 11.91
CA LYS A 112 -17.92 1.25 13.19
C LYS A 112 -18.99 1.47 14.25
N GLN A 113 -19.20 0.47 15.11
CA GLN A 113 -20.09 0.59 16.26
C GLN A 113 -19.50 1.73 17.11
N THR A 114 -19.97 2.95 16.86
CA THR A 114 -19.69 4.08 17.74
C THR A 114 -20.25 3.66 19.08
N LYS A 115 -19.37 3.44 20.06
CA LYS A 115 -19.75 3.19 21.45
C LYS A 115 -20.66 4.33 21.88
N GLY A 116 -21.96 4.08 21.89
CA GLY A 116 -22.99 5.12 21.87
C GLY A 116 -24.24 4.52 21.26
N LYS A 117 -24.92 3.72 22.06
CA LYS A 117 -26.05 2.86 21.72
C LYS A 117 -27.32 3.69 21.50
N ASP A 118 -27.28 4.64 20.58
CA ASP A 118 -28.46 5.32 20.11
C ASP A 118 -28.36 5.33 18.59
N GLY A 119 -29.34 4.73 17.92
CA GLY A 119 -29.40 4.84 16.47
C GLY A 119 -29.25 6.30 16.03
N GLY A 120 -28.56 6.54 14.91
CA GLY A 120 -28.15 7.88 14.47
C GLY A 120 -29.26 8.94 14.51
N ARG A 121 -28.92 10.23 14.36
CA ARG A 121 -29.79 11.40 14.62
C ARG A 121 -31.29 11.22 14.31
N PHE A 122 -31.65 10.54 13.24
CA PHE A 122 -33.03 10.19 12.89
C PHE A 122 -33.76 9.38 13.97
N ARG A 123 -33.16 8.28 14.49
CA ARG A 123 -33.77 7.47 15.55
C ARG A 123 -33.89 8.24 16.86
N LYS A 124 -32.95 9.15 17.16
CA LYS A 124 -33.07 10.08 18.31
C LYS A 124 -34.29 11.00 18.18
N LYS A 125 -34.55 11.52 16.97
CA LYS A 125 -35.72 12.37 16.71
C LYS A 125 -37.05 11.61 16.80
N LEU A 126 -37.06 10.31 16.47
CA LEU A 126 -38.25 9.47 16.64
C LEU A 126 -38.61 9.25 18.12
N PHE A 127 -37.64 9.00 18.99
CA PHE A 127 -37.90 8.83 20.43
C PHE A 127 -38.45 10.09 21.11
N LEU A 128 -38.18 11.27 20.55
CA LEU A 128 -38.65 12.55 21.07
C LEU A 128 -40.00 12.98 20.49
N ASN A 129 -40.64 12.15 19.65
CA ASN A 129 -41.93 12.49 19.08
C ASN A 129 -43.05 12.30 20.14
N PRO A 130 -43.85 13.34 20.44
CA PRO A 130 -44.92 13.26 21.43
C PRO A 130 -46.22 12.62 20.91
N TYR A 131 -46.22 12.13 19.66
CA TYR A 131 -47.32 11.41 19.02
C TYR A 131 -46.93 9.95 18.78
#